data_AF-A0A2H5YDA5-F1
#
_entry.id   AF-A0A2H5YDA5-F1
#
_cell.length_a   1.000
_cell.length_b   1.000
_cell.length_c   1.000
_cell.angle_alpha   90.00
_cell.angle_beta   90.00
_cell.angle_gamma   90.00
#
_symmetry.space_group_name_H-M   'P 1'
#
loop_
_entity.id
_entity.type
_entity.pdbx_description
1 polymer ?
#
loop_
_entity_poly.entity_id
_entity_poly.type
_entity_poly.pdbx_seq_one_letter_code
_entity_poly.pdbx_strand_id
1 'polypeptide(L)'
;MLTVTERASRELKQVLDSVERESNQCLRLITDPQGNFRLTLDIERENDQVVRHQEEAVLLIEPAIAQHLEGAVLDVEDTPAGPALVISR
;
A
#
# COMPACT_ATOMS: atom_id res chain seq x y z
N MET A 1 9.99 -1.79 -9.16
CA MET A 1 8.52 -1.64 -9.00
C MET A 1 8.03 -2.73 -8.06
N LEU A 2 7.23 -2.38 -7.06
CA LEU A 2 6.60 -3.35 -6.16
C LEU A 2 5.37 -3.93 -6.86
N THR A 3 5.25 -5.25 -6.97
CA THR A 3 4.02 -5.87 -7.49
C THR A 3 3.00 -5.93 -6.36
N VAL A 4 1.75 -5.55 -6.63
CA VAL A 4 0.66 -5.68 -5.65
C VAL A 4 -0.39 -6.62 -6.22
N THR A 5 -0.77 -7.64 -5.45
CA THR A 5 -1.79 -8.60 -5.90
C THR A 5 -3.18 -7.98 -5.88
N GLU A 6 -4.12 -8.55 -6.65
CA GLU A 6 -5.54 -8.16 -6.60
C GLU A 6 -6.16 -8.37 -5.21
N ARG A 7 -5.62 -9.33 -4.44
CA ARG A 7 -6.07 -9.58 -3.07
C ARG A 7 -5.60 -8.43 -2.16
N ALA A 8 -4.35 -8.01 -2.30
CA ALA A 8 -3.81 -6.86 -1.57
C ALA A 8 -4.47 -5.54 -1.95
N SER A 9 -4.72 -5.26 -3.23
CA SER A 9 -5.37 -4.02 -3.65
C SER A 9 -6.79 -3.90 -3.07
N ARG A 10 -7.54 -5.00 -3.02
CA ARG A 10 -8.85 -5.06 -2.37
C ARG A 10 -8.77 -4.88 -0.85
N GLU A 11 -7.79 -5.49 -0.18
CA GLU A 11 -7.62 -5.31 1.27
C GLU A 11 -7.23 -3.87 1.61
N LEU A 12 -6.32 -3.27 0.83
CA LEU A 12 -5.95 -1.86 0.96
C LEU A 12 -7.17 -0.96 0.80
N LYS A 13 -8.09 -1.28 -0.13
CA LYS A 13 -9.37 -0.58 -0.26
C LYS A 13 -10.22 -0.67 1.00
N GLN A 14 -10.32 -1.86 1.63
CA GLN A 14 -11.06 -2.03 2.88
C GLN A 14 -10.45 -1.24 4.03
N VAL A 15 -9.12 -1.29 4.18
CA VAL A 15 -8.40 -0.48 5.18
C VAL A 15 -8.65 0.99 4.95
N LEU A 16 -8.55 1.43 3.70
CA LEU A 16 -8.76 2.80 3.31
C LEU A 16 -10.20 3.25 3.62
N ASP A 17 -11.21 2.44 3.32
CA ASP A 17 -12.63 2.73 3.63
C ASP A 17 -12.97 2.69 5.13
N SER A 18 -12.12 2.06 5.95
CA SER A 18 -12.30 2.01 7.40
C SER A 18 -11.79 3.26 8.13
N VAL A 19 -11.09 4.17 7.44
CA VAL A 19 -10.53 5.39 8.02
C VAL A 19 -11.24 6.64 7.49
N GLU A 20 -11.47 7.62 8.37
CA GLU A 20 -11.94 8.94 7.98
C GLU A 20 -10.82 9.69 7.25
N ARG A 21 -11.11 10.19 6.04
CA ARG A 21 -10.15 10.86 5.16
C ARG A 21 -10.80 11.88 4.24
N GLU A 22 -9.98 12.75 3.66
CA GLU A 22 -10.38 13.60 2.55
C GLU A 22 -10.47 12.81 1.23
N SER A 23 -11.26 13.29 0.27
CA SER A 23 -11.55 12.57 -0.99
C SER A 23 -10.35 12.37 -1.91
N ASN A 24 -9.30 13.18 -1.74
CA ASN A 24 -8.04 13.07 -2.48
C ASN A 24 -6.97 12.24 -1.75
N GLN A 25 -7.24 11.78 -0.52
CA GLN A 25 -6.30 11.00 0.27
C GLN A 25 -6.44 9.50 -0.02
N CYS A 26 -5.31 8.80 0.01
CA CYS A 26 -5.23 7.34 -0.05
C CYS A 26 -4.09 6.85 0.87
N LEU A 27 -3.84 5.54 0.92
CA LEU A 27 -2.76 5.01 1.74
C LEU A 27 -1.40 5.32 1.09
N ARG A 28 -0.38 5.53 1.90
CA ARG A 28 1.02 5.62 1.46
C ARG A 28 1.87 4.66 2.26
N LEU A 29 2.72 3.93 1.54
CA LEU A 29 3.77 3.11 2.13
C LEU A 29 4.90 4.03 2.60
N ILE A 30 5.22 3.97 3.88
CA ILE A 30 6.35 4.68 4.49
C ILE A 30 7.24 3.69 5.23
N THR A 31 8.46 4.12 5.53
CA THR A 31 9.35 3.39 6.42
C THR A 31 9.45 4.14 7.75
N ASP A 32 9.30 3.45 8.87
CA ASP A 32 9.49 4.05 10.19
C ASP A 32 11.00 4.18 10.54
N PRO A 33 11.36 4.87 11.63
CA PRO A 33 12.77 5.03 12.03
C PRO A 33 13.50 3.71 12.34
N GLN A 34 12.78 2.61 12.53
CA GLN A 34 13.34 1.27 12.78
C GLN A 34 13.54 0.49 11.48
N GLY A 35 13.13 1.05 10.33
CA GLY A 35 13.22 0.37 9.03
C GLY A 35 12.00 -0.48 8.70
N ASN A 36 10.94 -0.47 9.52
CA ASN A 36 9.73 -1.24 9.24
C ASN A 36 8.80 -0.49 8.30
N PHE A 37 8.12 -1.22 7.43
CA PHE A 37 7.08 -0.66 6.57
C PHE A 37 5.80 -0.36 7.36
N ARG A 38 5.19 0.80 7.09
CA ARG A 38 3.92 1.22 7.66
C ARG A 38 3.05 1.90 6.61
N LEU A 39 1.76 1.98 6.90
CA LEU A 39 0.77 2.72 6.10
C LEU A 39 0.35 3.99 6.82
N THR A 40 0.18 5.08 6.06
CA THR A 40 -0.39 6.36 6.51
C THR A 40 -1.34 6.90 5.44
N LEU A 41 -2.15 7.91 5.76
CA LEU A 41 -2.89 8.67 4.75
C LEU A 41 -1.99 9.73 4.12
N ASP A 42 -2.09 9.88 2.80
CA ASP A 42 -1.39 10.91 2.03
C ASP A 42 -2.06 11.18 0.68
N ILE A 43 -1.54 12.16 -0.06
CA ILE A 43 -1.97 12.53 -1.41
C ILE A 43 -0.91 12.15 -2.45
N GLU A 44 -1.37 11.87 -3.67
CA GLU A 44 -0.53 11.49 -4.81
C GLU A 44 0.48 12.61 -5.15
N ARG A 45 1.75 12.24 -5.35
CA ARG A 45 2.83 13.12 -5.81
C ARG A 45 3.40 12.64 -7.13
N GLU A 46 4.09 13.55 -7.80
CA GLU A 46 4.78 13.23 -9.05
C GLU A 46 5.75 12.05 -8.85
N ASN A 47 5.70 11.10 -9.78
CA ASN A 47 6.50 9.87 -9.81
C ASN A 47 6.16 8.82 -8.74
N ASP A 48 5.12 9.01 -7.93
CA ASP A 48 4.63 7.90 -7.10
C ASP A 48 4.22 6.73 -8.00
N GLN A 49 4.58 5.52 -7.59
CA GLN A 49 3.88 4.34 -8.08
C GLN A 49 2.49 4.32 -7.43
N VAL A 50 1.46 4.46 -8.26
CA VAL A 50 0.05 4.46 -7.82
C VAL A 50 -0.56 3.09 -8.04
N VAL A 51 -0.98 2.46 -6.95
CA VAL A 51 -1.76 1.22 -6.98
C VAL A 51 -3.23 1.59 -6.92
N ARG A 52 -4.00 1.06 -7.87
CA ARG A 52 -5.44 1.27 -7.93
C ARG A 52 -6.18 -0.03 -7.67
N HIS A 53 -7.31 0.07 -6.99
CA HIS A 53 -8.32 -0.98 -6.99
C HIS A 53 -9.54 -0.44 -7.73
N GLN A 54 -9.82 -1.00 -8.90
CA GLN A 54 -10.73 -0.40 -9.89
C GLN A 54 -10.21 0.98 -10.31
N GLU A 55 -11.02 2.05 -10.19
CA GLU A 55 -10.64 3.41 -10.58
C GLU A 55 -10.02 4.23 -9.43
N GLU A 56 -10.12 3.73 -8.20
CA GLU A 56 -9.69 4.45 -7.00
C GLU A 56 -8.22 4.15 -6.66
N ALA A 57 -7.44 5.20 -6.38
CA ALA A 57 -6.09 5.06 -5.84
C ALA A 57 -6.16 4.56 -4.39
N VAL A 58 -5.50 3.44 -4.11
CA VAL A 58 -5.54 2.82 -2.79
C VAL A 58 -4.19 2.87 -2.08
N LEU A 59 -3.08 2.85 -2.82
CA LEU A 59 -1.74 2.90 -2.24
C LEU A 59 -0.78 3.71 -3.12
N LEU A 60 -0.03 4.60 -2.47
CA LEU A 60 1.07 5.37 -3.03
C LEU A 60 2.39 4.80 -2.53
N ILE A 61 3.35 4.68 -3.44
CA ILE A 61 4.70 4.22 -3.11
C ILE A 61 5.68 5.20 -3.74
N GLU A 62 6.47 5.87 -2.91
CA GLU A 62 7.48 6.79 -3.41
C GLU A 62 8.57 6.05 -4.21
N PRO A 63 9.21 6.70 -5.19
CA PRO A 63 10.22 6.07 -6.04
C PRO A 63 11.32 5.31 -5.29
N ALA A 64 11.81 5.89 -4.18
CA ALA A 64 12.87 5.29 -3.37
C ALA A 64 12.44 3.94 -2.76
N ILE A 65 11.21 3.85 -2.24
CA ILE A 65 10.67 2.60 -1.70
C ILE A 65 10.36 1.61 -2.82
N ALA A 66 9.76 2.06 -3.93
CA ALA A 66 9.46 1.20 -5.08
C ALA A 66 10.71 0.61 -5.74
N GLN A 67 11.85 1.30 -5.67
CA GLN A 67 13.16 0.82 -6.09
C GLN A 67 13.75 -0.16 -5.07
N HIS A 68 13.66 0.15 -3.77
CA HIS A 68 14.13 -0.76 -2.72
C HIS A 68 13.38 -2.11 -2.71
N LEU A 69 12.09 -2.07 -3.07
CA LEU A 69 11.19 -3.23 -3.16
C LEU A 69 11.07 -3.80 -4.58
N GLU A 70 12.02 -3.51 -5.46
CA GLU A 70 12.00 -4.07 -6.80
C GLU A 70 12.04 -5.61 -6.76
N GLY A 71 11.12 -6.23 -7.50
CA GLY A 71 10.94 -7.68 -7.54
C GLY A 71 10.16 -8.27 -6.36
N ALA A 72 9.76 -7.46 -5.38
CA ALA A 72 8.91 -7.92 -4.29
C ALA A 72 7.41 -7.93 -4.68
N VAL A 73 6.64 -8.72 -3.95
CA VAL A 73 5.18 -8.81 -4.06
C VAL A 73 4.55 -8.44 -2.73
N LEU A 74 3.66 -7.46 -2.74
CA LEU A 74 2.72 -7.16 -1.67
C LEU A 74 1.47 -8.01 -1.87
N ASP A 75 1.22 -8.91 -0.92
CA ASP A 75 0.04 -9.77 -0.88
C ASP A 75 -0.63 -9.70 0.49
N VAL A 76 -1.67 -10.51 0.68
CA VAL A 76 -2.38 -10.66 1.95
C VAL A 76 -2.38 -12.12 2.36
N GLU A 77 -1.99 -12.36 3.61
CA GLU A 77 -2.11 -13.66 4.26
C GLU A 77 -3.28 -13.68 5.24
N ASP A 78 -4.00 -14.80 5.29
CA ASP A 78 -5.02 -15.03 6.31
C ASP A 78 -4.36 -15.40 7.63
N THR A 79 -4.55 -14.58 8.66
CA THR A 79 -4.11 -14.89 10.03
C THR A 79 -5.31 -15.13 10.95
N PRO A 80 -5.12 -15.78 12.10
CA PRO A 80 -6.19 -15.92 13.09
C PRO A 80 -6.79 -14.58 13.58
N ALA A 81 -6.05 -13.48 13.44
CA ALA A 81 -6.51 -12.13 13.82
C ALA A 81 -7.21 -11.39 12.66
N GLY A 82 -7.23 -11.97 11.46
CA GLY A 82 -7.72 -11.34 10.23
C GLY A 82 -6.67 -11.31 9.12
N PRO A 83 -7.01 -10.76 7.94
CA PRO A 83 -6.06 -10.57 6.85
C PRO A 83 -4.91 -9.66 7.28
N ALA A 84 -3.68 -10.04 6.93
CA ALA A 84 -2.48 -9.24 7.17
C ALA A 84 -1.75 -8.99 5.84
N LEU A 85 -1.32 -7.74 5.63
CA LEU A 85 -0.50 -7.38 4.47
C LEU A 85 0.94 -7.90 4.68
N VAL A 86 1.47 -8.58 3.68
CA VAL A 86 2.82 -9.14 3.69
C VAL A 86 3.59 -8.75 2.44
N ILE A 87 4.89 -8.48 2.59
CA ILE A 87 5.80 -8.24 1.47
C ILE A 87 6.75 -9.42 1.39
N SER A 88 6.78 -10.07 0.24
CA SER A 88 7.64 -11.24 -0.04
C SER A 88 8.45 -11.05 -1.32
N ARG A 89 9.48 -11.88 -1.52
CA ARG A 89 10.30 -11.93 -2.74
C ARG A 89 10.27 -13.33 -3.32
#